data_AF-A0A7R9L877-F1
#
_entry.id   AF-A0A7R9L877-F1
#
_cell.length_a   1.000
_cell.length_b   1.000
_cell.length_c   1.000
_cell.angle_alpha   90.00
_cell.angle_beta   90.00
_cell.angle_gamma   90.00
#
_symmetry.space_group_name_H-M   'P 1'
#
loop_
_entity.id
_entity.type
_entity.pdbx_description
1 polymer ?
#
loop_
_entity_poly.entity_id
_entity_poly.type
_entity_poly.pdbx_seq_one_letter_code
_entity_poly.pdbx_strand_id
1 'polypeptide(L)'
;SYCVWHQRSWIIQNMSTPDLKTEISLCNKFLQFDERNFLCWDYRRFVSHLAGDNVESELEFTLHKIQQNFSNFSSWYYRSCLFRSAANNHSYDFSKQWKQEYDLVENAIFTDPTDQSAWFYHKWLVSTNYGRNILPSKQLDNENSVKINRIVLNRSQGLLVLNLSRPLKHKPLVSVVVNDKMLTNCDWNSPNDTDSKVWFIHLDPFPTTQINGLTISPIPTFAKNPELVELIDLKLDSNETNEKHLFVWERKSHNLDQQWTLEESYLKTLRELHKLEPNNKWVNLTLAWNEPNKSETGSIFDTLIKLDPLRNNYYNDLSE
;
A
#
# COMPACT_ATOMS: atom_id res chain seq x y z
N SER A 1 -5.49 31.58 1.87
CA SER A 1 -6.39 31.84 3.01
C SER A 1 -7.45 30.75 3.08
N TYR A 2 -7.47 29.93 4.14
CA TYR A 2 -8.44 28.83 4.28
C TYR A 2 -9.88 29.33 4.31
N CYS A 3 -10.16 30.40 5.04
CA CYS A 3 -11.53 30.92 5.21
C CYS A 3 -12.14 31.39 3.89
N VAL A 4 -11.36 31.97 2.98
CA VAL A 4 -11.86 32.44 1.68
C VAL A 4 -12.28 31.28 0.79
N TRP A 5 -11.46 30.23 0.69
CA TRP A 5 -11.80 29.03 -0.08
C TRP A 5 -12.98 28.29 0.50
N HIS A 6 -13.02 28.13 1.83
CA HIS A 6 -14.15 27.53 2.52
C HIS A 6 -15.45 28.31 2.29
N GLN A 7 -15.41 29.64 2.44
CA GLN A 7 -16.58 30.49 2.18
C GLN A 7 -17.06 30.35 0.73
N ARG A 8 -16.13 30.27 -0.23
CA ARG A 8 -16.48 30.07 -1.64
C ARG A 8 -17.15 28.70 -1.88
N SER A 9 -16.60 27.63 -1.31
CA SER A 9 -17.22 26.29 -1.35
C SER A 9 -18.63 26.31 -0.75
N TRP A 10 -18.81 26.95 0.42
CA TRP A 10 -20.11 27.09 1.05
C TRP A 10 -21.11 27.83 0.13
N ILE A 11 -20.70 28.93 -0.50
CA ILE A 11 -21.56 29.66 -1.45
C ILE A 11 -21.99 28.74 -2.60
N ILE A 12 -21.05 28.02 -3.23
CA ILE A 12 -21.35 27.13 -4.35
C ILE A 12 -22.32 26.00 -3.96
N GLN A 13 -22.17 25.42 -2.76
CA GLN A 13 -23.06 24.37 -2.26
C GLN A 13 -24.49 24.84 -1.98
N ASN A 14 -24.68 26.13 -1.69
CA ASN A 14 -25.98 26.71 -1.33
C ASN A 14 -26.66 27.44 -2.49
N MET A 15 -26.03 27.51 -3.66
CA MET A 15 -26.63 28.06 -4.87
C MET A 15 -27.56 27.04 -5.53
N SER A 16 -28.75 27.48 -5.96
CA SER A 16 -29.69 26.61 -6.69
C SER A 16 -29.15 26.17 -8.06
N THR A 17 -28.37 27.04 -8.73
CA THR A 17 -27.80 26.81 -10.06
C THR A 17 -26.38 27.38 -10.16
N PRO A 18 -25.36 26.73 -9.58
CA PRO A 18 -23.98 27.22 -9.62
C PRO A 18 -23.38 27.07 -11.02
N ASP A 19 -22.62 28.08 -11.48
CA ASP A 19 -21.85 28.01 -12.73
C ASP A 19 -20.48 27.34 -12.51
N LEU A 20 -20.50 26.00 -12.49
CA LEU A 20 -19.31 25.20 -12.23
C LEU A 20 -18.24 25.33 -13.32
N LYS A 21 -18.62 25.67 -14.56
CA LYS A 21 -17.66 25.85 -15.68
C LYS A 21 -16.80 27.08 -15.45
N THR A 22 -17.41 28.16 -14.98
CA THR A 22 -16.68 29.37 -14.59
C THR A 22 -15.77 29.11 -13.40
N GLU A 23 -16.20 28.32 -12.42
CA GLU A 23 -15.36 27.93 -11.27
C GLU A 23 -14.13 27.09 -11.67
N ILE A 24 -14.29 26.13 -12.58
CA ILE A 24 -13.15 25.37 -13.13
C ILE A 24 -12.19 26.30 -13.89
N SER A 25 -12.74 27.22 -14.69
CA SER A 25 -11.93 28.21 -15.43
C SER A 25 -11.17 29.15 -14.49
N LEU A 26 -11.78 29.52 -13.36
CA LEU A 26 -11.12 30.30 -12.32
C LEU A 26 -9.97 29.53 -11.68
N CYS A 27 -10.14 28.23 -11.44
CA CYS A 27 -9.06 27.36 -10.96
C CYS A 27 -7.88 27.34 -11.95
N ASN A 28 -8.15 27.22 -13.26
CA ASN A 28 -7.11 27.29 -14.30
C ASN A 28 -6.29 28.58 -14.17
N LYS A 29 -6.98 29.72 -14.02
CA LYS A 29 -6.34 31.02 -13.88
C LYS A 29 -5.49 31.11 -12.60
N PHE A 30 -6.00 30.66 -11.45
CA PHE A 30 -5.21 30.70 -10.22
C PHE A 30 -4.00 29.76 -10.26
N LEU A 31 -4.12 28.59 -10.89
CA LEU A 31 -3.01 27.65 -11.09
C LEU A 31 -2.02 28.06 -12.18
N GLN A 32 -2.32 29.12 -12.96
CA GLN A 32 -1.33 29.81 -13.79
C GLN A 32 -0.47 30.78 -12.97
N PHE A 33 -1.04 31.42 -11.94
CA PHE A 33 -0.30 32.33 -11.07
C PHE A 33 0.53 31.60 -10.01
N ASP A 34 -0.05 30.57 -9.40
CA ASP A 34 0.64 29.71 -8.45
C ASP A 34 0.16 28.28 -8.65
N GLU A 35 0.96 27.52 -9.37
CA GLU A 35 0.64 26.15 -9.73
C GLU A 35 0.80 25.15 -8.58
N ARG A 36 1.39 25.58 -7.45
CA ARG A 36 1.53 24.78 -6.22
C ARG A 36 0.54 25.19 -5.14
N ASN A 37 -0.43 26.05 -5.47
CA ASN A 37 -1.51 26.44 -4.57
C ASN A 37 -2.43 25.26 -4.27
N PHE A 38 -2.11 24.51 -3.20
CA PHE A 38 -2.86 23.31 -2.83
C PHE A 38 -4.34 23.61 -2.53
N LEU A 39 -4.67 24.79 -1.99
CA LEU A 39 -6.06 25.17 -1.74
C LEU A 39 -6.86 25.32 -3.05
N CYS A 40 -6.21 25.81 -4.11
CA CYS A 40 -6.84 25.88 -5.43
C CYS A 40 -6.99 24.48 -6.05
N TRP A 41 -6.02 23.59 -5.88
CA TRP A 41 -6.15 22.19 -6.29
C TRP A 41 -7.29 21.48 -5.55
N ASP A 42 -7.41 21.70 -4.23
CA ASP A 42 -8.49 21.15 -3.40
C ASP A 42 -9.85 21.66 -3.85
N TYR A 43 -9.94 22.98 -4.10
CA TYR A 43 -11.16 23.60 -4.59
C TYR A 43 -11.54 23.10 -5.99
N ARG A 44 -10.56 22.89 -6.89
CA ARG A 44 -10.80 22.30 -8.20
C ARG A 44 -11.42 20.91 -8.09
N ARG A 45 -10.87 20.04 -7.23
CA ARG A 45 -11.42 18.69 -6.98
C ARG A 45 -12.86 18.76 -6.50
N PHE A 46 -13.14 19.66 -5.56
CA PHE A 46 -14.48 19.91 -5.06
C PHE A 46 -15.46 20.34 -6.17
N VAL A 47 -15.08 21.30 -7.02
CA VAL A 47 -15.95 21.77 -8.12
C VAL A 47 -16.11 20.71 -9.21
N SER A 48 -15.05 19.97 -9.55
CA SER A 48 -15.10 18.88 -10.54
C SER A 48 -16.05 17.77 -10.09
N HIS A 49 -16.00 17.42 -8.80
CA HIS A 49 -16.93 16.48 -8.19
C HIS A 49 -18.38 16.94 -8.28
N LEU A 50 -18.66 18.21 -7.96
CA LEU A 50 -20.00 18.77 -8.14
C LEU A 50 -20.46 18.79 -9.60
N ALA A 51 -19.51 18.87 -10.56
CA ALA A 51 -19.80 18.85 -11.98
C ALA A 51 -19.98 17.42 -12.55
N GLY A 52 -19.87 16.39 -11.70
CA GLY A 52 -20.09 14.99 -12.07
C GLY A 52 -18.83 14.21 -12.46
N ASP A 53 -17.63 14.68 -12.08
CA ASP A 53 -16.34 13.97 -12.26
C ASP A 53 -16.09 13.45 -13.69
N ASN A 54 -15.66 14.34 -14.59
CA ASN A 54 -15.12 13.92 -15.89
C ASN A 54 -13.62 13.60 -15.74
N VAL A 55 -13.31 12.33 -15.49
CA VAL A 55 -11.95 11.85 -15.24
C VAL A 55 -11.03 12.17 -16.42
N GLU A 56 -11.48 11.97 -17.65
CA GLU A 56 -10.70 12.22 -18.86
C GLU A 56 -10.28 13.69 -18.98
N SER A 57 -11.20 14.62 -18.72
CA SER A 57 -10.92 16.06 -18.76
C SER A 57 -9.94 16.49 -17.66
N GLU A 58 -10.04 15.91 -16.46
CA GLU A 58 -9.10 16.19 -15.37
C GLU A 58 -7.72 15.55 -15.61
N LEU A 59 -7.67 14.37 -16.25
CA LEU A 59 -6.43 13.77 -16.72
C LEU A 59 -5.80 14.63 -17.83
N GLU A 60 -6.56 15.16 -18.78
CA GLU A 60 -6.04 16.09 -19.78
C GLU A 60 -5.49 17.36 -19.14
N PHE A 61 -6.21 17.93 -18.16
CA PHE A 61 -5.76 19.10 -17.42
C PHE A 61 -4.43 18.86 -16.68
N THR A 62 -4.31 17.74 -15.95
CA THR A 62 -3.07 17.40 -15.24
C THR A 62 -1.91 17.14 -16.21
N LEU A 63 -2.17 16.49 -17.35
CA LEU A 63 -1.17 16.28 -18.40
C LEU A 63 -0.66 17.62 -18.94
N HIS A 64 -1.55 18.56 -19.25
CA HIS A 64 -1.17 19.89 -19.71
C HIS A 64 -0.30 20.62 -18.69
N LYS A 65 -0.67 20.57 -17.40
CA LYS A 65 0.13 21.17 -16.32
C LYS A 65 1.52 20.53 -16.18
N ILE A 66 1.63 19.21 -16.33
CA ILE A 66 2.91 18.48 -16.33
C ILE A 66 3.76 18.89 -17.54
N GLN A 67 3.17 19.00 -18.73
CA GLN A 67 3.89 19.42 -19.93
C GLN A 67 4.39 20.87 -19.86
N GLN A 68 3.65 21.75 -19.18
CA GLN A 68 4.09 23.12 -18.89
C GLN A 68 5.23 23.16 -17.87
N ASN A 69 5.13 22.34 -16.82
CA ASN A 69 6.16 22.21 -15.81
C ASN A 69 6.14 20.81 -15.19
N PHE A 70 7.09 19.97 -15.59
CA PHE A 70 7.19 18.60 -15.07
C PHE A 70 7.63 18.57 -13.60
N SER A 71 8.12 19.66 -13.03
CA SER A 71 8.39 19.81 -11.59
C SER A 71 7.13 20.06 -10.74
N ASN A 72 5.94 20.13 -11.36
CA ASN A 72 4.69 20.37 -10.66
C ASN A 72 4.19 19.12 -9.91
N PHE A 73 4.67 18.93 -8.68
CA PHE A 73 4.24 17.84 -7.80
C PHE A 73 2.71 17.73 -7.64
N SER A 74 2.00 18.86 -7.54
CA SER A 74 0.55 18.86 -7.34
C SER A 74 -0.19 18.23 -8.52
N SER A 75 0.32 18.41 -9.74
CA SER A 75 -0.26 17.82 -10.95
C SER A 75 -0.05 16.31 -10.99
N TRP A 76 1.17 15.84 -10.71
CA TRP A 76 1.47 14.41 -10.58
C TRP A 76 0.65 13.74 -9.49
N TYR A 77 0.59 14.36 -8.31
CA TYR A 77 -0.19 13.86 -7.19
C TYR A 77 -1.67 13.76 -7.54
N TYR A 78 -2.25 14.81 -8.13
CA TYR A 78 -3.66 14.77 -8.49
C TYR A 78 -3.94 13.74 -9.59
N ARG A 79 -3.06 13.62 -10.58
CA ARG A 79 -3.14 12.56 -11.61
C ARG A 79 -3.17 11.16 -11.00
N SER A 80 -2.32 10.88 -10.01
CA SER A 80 -2.33 9.59 -9.29
C SER A 80 -3.65 9.34 -8.53
N CYS A 81 -4.24 10.39 -7.95
CA CYS A 81 -5.52 10.32 -7.26
C CYS A 81 -6.68 10.07 -8.24
N LEU A 82 -6.66 10.69 -9.42
CA LEU A 82 -7.67 10.50 -10.46
C LEU A 82 -7.71 9.05 -10.91
N PHE A 83 -6.55 8.47 -11.27
CA PHE A 83 -6.50 7.07 -11.68
C PHE A 83 -6.96 6.12 -10.58
N ARG A 84 -6.59 6.39 -9.32
CA ARG A 84 -7.04 5.61 -8.18
C ARG A 84 -8.55 5.69 -7.96
N SER A 85 -9.12 6.90 -8.02
CA SER A 85 -10.56 7.12 -7.87
C SER A 85 -11.35 6.45 -9.00
N ALA A 86 -10.85 6.57 -10.23
CA ALA A 86 -11.50 5.99 -11.39
C ALA A 86 -11.43 4.45 -11.40
N ALA A 87 -10.33 3.88 -10.92
CA ALA A 87 -10.22 2.44 -10.69
C ALA A 87 -11.22 1.96 -9.61
N ASN A 88 -11.34 2.67 -8.48
CA ASN A 88 -12.29 2.34 -7.41
C ASN A 88 -13.75 2.32 -7.90
N ASN A 89 -14.09 3.23 -8.82
CA ASN A 89 -15.44 3.37 -9.37
C ASN A 89 -15.67 2.52 -10.62
N HIS A 90 -14.70 1.70 -11.03
CA HIS A 90 -14.69 0.92 -12.27
C HIS A 90 -15.01 1.76 -13.52
N SER A 91 -14.75 3.07 -13.47
CA SER A 91 -15.06 4.00 -14.57
C SER A 91 -13.92 4.11 -15.57
N TYR A 92 -12.74 3.61 -15.24
CA TYR A 92 -11.54 3.73 -16.06
C TYR A 92 -10.60 2.55 -15.89
N ASP A 93 -10.08 2.03 -17.01
CA ASP A 93 -9.12 0.92 -17.04
C ASP A 93 -7.69 1.45 -17.11
N PHE A 94 -7.06 1.61 -15.95
CA PHE A 94 -5.70 2.15 -15.84
C PHE A 94 -4.63 1.26 -16.48
N SER A 95 -4.86 -0.07 -16.57
CA SER A 95 -3.87 -0.99 -17.13
C SER A 95 -3.48 -0.64 -18.57
N LYS A 96 -4.43 -0.07 -19.33
CA LYS A 96 -4.23 0.41 -20.70
C LYS A 96 -3.37 1.66 -20.80
N GLN A 97 -3.34 2.48 -19.74
CA GLN A 97 -2.59 3.73 -19.69
C GLN A 97 -1.24 3.61 -19.02
N TRP A 98 -0.99 2.53 -18.27
CA TRP A 98 0.22 2.38 -17.46
C TRP A 98 1.51 2.65 -18.24
N LYS A 99 1.61 2.11 -19.47
CA LYS A 99 2.78 2.33 -20.32
C LYS A 99 2.94 3.80 -20.73
N GLN A 100 1.86 4.48 -21.12
CA GLN A 100 1.90 5.89 -21.48
C GLN A 100 2.31 6.75 -20.27
N GLU A 101 1.82 6.41 -19.08
CA GLU A 101 2.20 7.07 -17.83
C GLU A 101 3.65 6.80 -17.46
N TYR A 102 4.15 5.60 -17.74
CA TYR A 102 5.56 5.25 -17.53
C TYR A 102 6.46 6.06 -18.46
N ASP A 103 6.15 6.06 -19.77
CA ASP A 103 6.89 6.85 -20.76
C ASP A 103 6.86 8.35 -20.40
N LEU A 104 5.72 8.86 -19.91
CA LEU A 104 5.56 10.25 -19.47
C LEU A 104 6.49 10.59 -18.30
N VAL A 105 6.51 9.77 -17.25
CA VAL A 105 7.35 10.05 -16.06
C VAL A 105 8.82 9.75 -16.31
N GLU A 106 9.12 8.76 -17.16
CA GLU A 106 10.47 8.46 -17.60
C GLU A 106 11.06 9.67 -18.34
N ASN A 107 10.34 10.24 -19.31
CA ASN A 107 10.79 11.46 -20.01
C ASN A 107 11.07 12.61 -19.05
N ALA A 108 10.25 12.81 -18.00
CA ALA A 108 10.50 13.84 -16.99
C ALA A 108 11.78 13.56 -16.19
N ILE A 109 11.98 12.31 -15.75
CA ILE A 109 13.18 11.86 -15.02
C ILE A 109 14.44 12.02 -15.87
N PHE A 110 14.39 11.68 -17.16
CA PHE A 110 15.55 11.81 -18.05
C PHE A 110 15.83 13.25 -18.48
N THR A 111 14.81 14.12 -18.42
CA THR A 111 14.98 15.55 -18.69
C THR A 111 15.65 16.27 -17.52
N ASP A 112 15.23 15.96 -16.29
CA ASP A 112 15.87 16.43 -15.07
C ASP A 112 15.84 15.34 -13.99
N PRO A 113 16.92 14.56 -13.84
CA PRO A 113 16.98 13.48 -12.87
C PRO A 113 17.02 13.99 -11.42
N THR A 114 17.20 15.29 -11.19
CA THR A 114 17.18 15.86 -9.84
C THR A 114 15.78 16.23 -9.37
N ASP A 115 14.80 16.32 -10.29
CA ASP A 115 13.42 16.65 -9.97
C ASP A 115 12.73 15.53 -9.18
N GLN A 116 12.50 15.77 -7.90
CA GLN A 116 11.89 14.78 -7.02
C GLN A 116 10.43 14.44 -7.36
N SER A 117 9.70 15.34 -8.03
CA SER A 117 8.26 15.17 -8.25
C SER A 117 7.99 14.00 -9.19
N ALA A 118 8.77 13.92 -10.28
CA ALA A 118 8.71 12.80 -11.20
C ALA A 118 9.09 11.48 -10.51
N TRP A 119 10.11 11.46 -9.66
CA TRP A 119 10.51 10.26 -8.91
C TRP A 119 9.42 9.75 -7.95
N PHE A 120 8.71 10.64 -7.26
CA PHE A 120 7.59 10.23 -6.40
C PHE A 120 6.45 9.62 -7.22
N TYR A 121 6.13 10.20 -8.39
CA TYR A 121 5.13 9.63 -9.29
C TYR A 121 5.57 8.28 -9.87
N HIS A 122 6.84 8.16 -10.29
CA HIS A 122 7.43 6.92 -10.77
C HIS A 122 7.34 5.82 -9.71
N LYS A 123 7.74 6.12 -8.46
CA LYS A 123 7.62 5.18 -7.34
C LYS A 123 6.17 4.71 -7.17
N TRP A 124 5.22 5.63 -7.18
CA TRP A 124 3.80 5.28 -7.10
C TRP A 124 3.38 4.39 -8.29
N LEU A 125 3.73 4.76 -9.52
CA LEU A 125 3.34 4.07 -10.74
C LEU A 125 3.85 2.62 -10.77
N VAL A 126 5.11 2.41 -10.43
CA VAL A 126 5.71 1.06 -10.36
C VAL A 126 5.03 0.23 -9.28
N SER A 127 4.70 0.82 -8.12
CA SER A 127 3.98 0.11 -7.05
C SER A 127 2.58 -0.35 -7.44
N THR A 128 1.97 0.25 -8.48
CA THR A 128 0.68 -0.21 -9.01
C THR A 128 0.77 -1.52 -9.78
N ASN A 129 1.98 -1.98 -10.14
CA ASN A 129 2.23 -3.24 -10.85
C ASN A 129 1.38 -3.37 -12.14
N TYR A 130 1.67 -2.52 -13.12
CA TYR A 130 0.94 -2.50 -14.40
C TYR A 130 -0.58 -2.29 -14.22
N GLY A 131 -0.95 -1.58 -13.15
CA GLY A 131 -2.33 -1.30 -12.76
C GLY A 131 -3.05 -2.41 -11.99
N ARG A 132 -2.43 -3.56 -11.74
CA ARG A 132 -3.04 -4.67 -10.97
C ARG A 132 -3.34 -4.28 -9.52
N ASN A 133 -2.53 -3.38 -8.96
CA ASN A 133 -2.59 -2.92 -7.57
C ASN A 133 -2.80 -1.39 -7.50
N ILE A 134 -3.42 -0.75 -8.50
CA ILE A 134 -3.65 0.71 -8.44
C ILE A 134 -4.62 1.11 -7.32
N LEU A 135 -5.54 0.19 -7.02
CA LEU A 135 -6.38 0.26 -5.86
C LEU A 135 -5.46 0.25 -4.63
N PRO A 136 -5.57 1.21 -3.70
CA PRO A 136 -5.09 0.93 -2.36
C PRO A 136 -5.78 -0.37 -1.95
N SER A 137 -5.07 -1.24 -1.24
CA SER A 137 -5.42 -2.61 -0.86
C SER A 137 -6.82 -2.83 -0.24
N LYS A 138 -7.67 -1.78 -0.17
CA LYS A 138 -9.09 -1.73 0.15
C LYS A 138 -10.00 -2.60 -0.70
N GLN A 139 -9.65 -2.84 -1.97
CA GLN A 139 -10.54 -3.56 -2.90
C GLN A 139 -10.04 -4.95 -3.30
N LEU A 140 -8.91 -5.42 -2.78
CA LEU A 140 -8.43 -6.78 -3.07
C LEU A 140 -8.53 -7.77 -1.92
N ASP A 141 -8.82 -7.32 -0.69
CA ASP A 141 -9.27 -8.15 0.42
C ASP A 141 -9.98 -7.21 1.41
N ASN A 142 -10.87 -7.70 2.28
CA ASN A 142 -11.37 -6.90 3.41
C ASN A 142 -10.17 -6.30 4.17
N GLU A 143 -9.81 -5.04 3.95
CA GLU A 143 -8.52 -4.49 4.41
C GLU A 143 -8.48 -4.23 5.93
N ASN A 144 -9.65 -4.22 6.57
CA ASN A 144 -9.76 -4.31 8.02
C ASN A 144 -9.63 -5.76 8.51
N SER A 145 -9.66 -6.79 7.67
CA SER A 145 -9.44 -8.15 8.14
C SER A 145 -7.98 -8.34 8.53
N VAL A 146 -7.78 -8.77 9.77
CA VAL A 146 -6.47 -9.22 10.21
C VAL A 146 -6.24 -10.63 9.72
N LYS A 147 -5.13 -10.87 9.04
CA LYS A 147 -4.79 -12.17 8.48
C LYS A 147 -3.84 -12.89 9.42
N ILE A 148 -3.96 -14.21 9.56
CA ILE A 148 -3.01 -15.01 10.34
C ILE A 148 -1.82 -15.34 9.43
N ASN A 149 -0.64 -14.92 9.83
CA ASN A 149 0.62 -15.20 9.12
C ASN A 149 1.23 -16.53 9.57
N ARG A 150 1.11 -16.85 10.87
CA ARG A 150 1.69 -18.07 11.44
C ARG A 150 0.87 -18.56 12.63
N ILE A 151 0.79 -19.88 12.77
CA ILE A 151 0.22 -20.55 13.93
C ILE A 151 1.28 -21.50 14.49
N VAL A 152 1.53 -21.43 15.79
CA VAL A 152 2.45 -22.34 16.48
C VAL A 152 1.70 -23.03 17.60
N LEU A 153 1.74 -24.36 17.64
CA LEU A 153 1.13 -25.15 18.70
C LEU A 153 2.20 -26.05 19.33
N ASN A 154 2.56 -25.74 20.57
CA ASN A 154 3.40 -26.59 21.40
C ASN A 154 2.52 -27.48 22.30
N ARG A 155 2.49 -28.77 21.98
CA ARG A 155 1.66 -29.78 22.66
C ARG A 155 2.16 -30.08 24.08
N SER A 156 3.49 -30.13 24.25
CA SER A 156 4.11 -30.47 25.54
C SER A 156 3.86 -29.41 26.61
N GLN A 157 3.80 -28.15 26.20
CA GLN A 157 3.57 -27.00 27.08
C GLN A 157 2.11 -26.52 27.06
N GLY A 158 1.28 -27.10 26.19
CA GLY A 158 -0.09 -26.64 25.98
C GLY A 158 -0.13 -25.16 25.57
N LEU A 159 0.61 -24.76 24.54
CA LEU A 159 0.68 -23.37 24.10
C LEU A 159 0.28 -23.24 22.63
N LEU A 160 -0.76 -22.45 22.34
CA LEU A 160 -1.14 -22.06 20.99
C LEU A 160 -0.81 -20.58 20.80
N VAL A 161 -0.07 -20.25 19.73
CA VAL A 161 0.36 -18.89 19.39
C VAL A 161 -0.12 -18.55 17.98
N LEU A 162 -0.66 -17.35 17.82
CA LEU A 162 -1.00 -16.74 16.53
C LEU A 162 -0.07 -15.56 16.29
N ASN A 163 0.49 -15.47 15.08
CA ASN A 163 1.11 -14.27 14.55
C ASN A 163 0.24 -13.69 13.44
N LEU A 164 -0.04 -12.39 13.54
CA LEU A 164 -1.00 -11.68 12.71
C LEU A 164 -0.31 -10.71 11.75
N SER A 165 -0.98 -10.38 10.64
CA SER A 165 -0.48 -9.43 9.63
C SER A 165 -0.39 -8.00 10.14
N ARG A 166 -1.28 -7.62 11.06
CA ARG A 166 -1.29 -6.31 11.75
C ARG A 166 -1.62 -6.52 13.24
N PRO A 167 -1.18 -5.61 14.12
CA PRO A 167 -1.50 -5.72 15.52
C PRO A 167 -3.00 -5.54 15.77
N LEU A 168 -3.52 -6.27 16.76
CA LEU A 168 -4.88 -6.11 17.26
C LEU A 168 -4.87 -5.33 18.57
N LYS A 169 -5.75 -4.35 18.69
CA LYS A 169 -5.95 -3.57 19.93
C LYS A 169 -6.70 -4.35 21.02
N HIS A 170 -7.38 -5.42 20.64
CA HIS A 170 -8.21 -6.25 21.51
C HIS A 170 -7.93 -7.74 21.29
N LYS A 171 -8.33 -8.57 22.25
CA LYS A 171 -8.20 -10.04 22.16
C LYS A 171 -8.86 -10.57 20.86
N PRO A 172 -8.23 -11.52 20.15
CA PRO A 172 -8.83 -12.19 19.01
C PRO A 172 -10.18 -12.82 19.37
N LEU A 173 -11.24 -12.47 18.63
CA LEU A 173 -12.57 -13.09 18.79
C LEU A 173 -12.70 -14.29 17.85
N VAL A 174 -11.90 -15.32 18.11
CA VAL A 174 -11.86 -16.56 17.31
C VAL A 174 -12.22 -17.77 18.15
N SER A 175 -13.02 -18.66 17.58
CA SER A 175 -13.21 -20.02 18.07
C SER A 175 -12.08 -20.92 17.56
N VAL A 176 -11.59 -21.79 18.44
CA VAL A 176 -10.54 -22.76 18.12
C VAL A 176 -11.12 -24.17 18.32
N VAL A 177 -11.00 -25.00 17.30
CA VAL A 177 -11.41 -26.41 17.32
C VAL A 177 -10.17 -27.26 17.08
N VAL A 178 -9.88 -28.17 18.01
CA VAL A 178 -8.76 -29.11 17.91
C VAL A 178 -9.35 -30.52 17.93
N ASN A 179 -9.03 -31.33 16.91
CA ASN A 179 -9.53 -32.71 16.77
C ASN A 179 -11.07 -32.80 16.95
N ASP A 180 -11.80 -31.92 16.25
CA ASP A 180 -13.27 -31.82 16.29
C ASP A 180 -13.87 -31.45 17.67
N LYS A 181 -13.03 -31.09 18.65
CA LYS A 181 -13.45 -30.58 19.95
C LYS A 181 -13.25 -29.08 20.02
N MET A 182 -14.34 -28.35 20.20
CA MET A 182 -14.30 -26.90 20.43
C MET A 182 -13.68 -26.61 21.79
N LEU A 183 -12.71 -25.69 21.81
CA LEU A 183 -12.15 -25.17 23.05
C LEU A 183 -13.12 -24.13 23.64
N THR A 184 -13.52 -24.33 24.89
CA THR A 184 -14.57 -23.54 25.54
C THR A 184 -14.05 -22.35 26.36
N ASN A 185 -12.73 -22.26 26.59
CA ASN A 185 -12.12 -21.24 27.43
C ASN A 185 -10.82 -20.67 26.81
N CYS A 186 -10.95 -20.04 25.64
CA CYS A 186 -9.82 -19.42 24.95
C CYS A 186 -9.58 -17.99 25.46
N ASP A 187 -8.89 -17.84 26.59
CA ASP A 187 -8.50 -16.52 27.08
C ASP A 187 -7.17 -16.06 26.46
N TRP A 188 -7.27 -15.34 25.33
CA TRP A 188 -6.11 -14.85 24.59
C TRP A 188 -5.30 -13.82 25.39
N ASN A 189 -3.99 -14.07 25.48
CA ASN A 189 -2.99 -13.18 26.08
C ASN A 189 -2.03 -12.67 25.02
N SER A 190 -1.35 -11.56 25.30
CA SER A 190 -0.30 -11.04 24.42
C SER A 190 0.89 -10.54 25.25
N PRO A 191 2.11 -10.49 24.68
CA PRO A 191 3.27 -9.95 25.39
C PRO A 191 3.16 -8.46 25.77
N ASN A 192 2.31 -7.70 25.06
CA ASN A 192 2.21 -6.23 25.19
C ASN A 192 0.86 -5.76 25.74
N ASP A 193 -0.01 -6.67 26.22
CA ASP A 193 -1.40 -6.49 26.69
C ASP A 193 -2.40 -5.87 25.69
N THR A 194 -1.97 -4.90 24.88
CA THR A 194 -2.73 -4.22 23.81
C THR A 194 -1.85 -4.05 22.58
N ASP A 195 -2.47 -3.95 21.40
CA ASP A 195 -1.81 -3.67 20.12
C ASP A 195 -0.70 -4.68 19.75
N SER A 196 -1.03 -5.97 19.83
CA SER A 196 -0.08 -7.05 19.57
C SER A 196 -0.36 -7.77 18.25
N LYS A 197 0.71 -8.08 17.51
CA LYS A 197 0.68 -9.05 16.39
C LYS A 197 0.70 -10.49 16.89
N VAL A 198 1.15 -10.73 18.11
CA VAL A 198 1.31 -12.06 18.70
C VAL A 198 0.31 -12.26 19.81
N TRP A 199 -0.50 -13.31 19.69
CA TRP A 199 -1.49 -13.69 20.69
C TRP A 199 -1.32 -15.16 21.04
N PHE A 200 -1.52 -15.53 22.30
CA PHE A 200 -1.37 -16.90 22.72
C PHE A 200 -2.40 -17.32 23.77
N ILE A 201 -2.69 -18.61 23.84
CA ILE A 201 -3.50 -19.24 24.89
C ILE A 201 -2.76 -20.43 25.48
N HIS A 202 -2.94 -20.62 26.77
CA HIS A 202 -2.57 -21.85 27.45
C HIS A 202 -3.74 -22.84 27.36
N LEU A 203 -3.42 -24.05 26.91
CA LEU A 203 -4.29 -25.19 26.77
C LEU A 203 -3.85 -26.25 27.78
N ASP A 204 -4.76 -27.11 28.19
CA ASP A 204 -4.36 -28.32 28.90
C ASP A 204 -3.39 -29.13 28.01
N PRO A 205 -2.19 -29.50 28.50
CA PRO A 205 -1.26 -30.29 27.72
C PRO A 205 -1.92 -31.61 27.31
N PHE A 206 -1.92 -31.91 26.01
CA PHE A 206 -2.44 -33.18 25.50
C PHE A 206 -1.31 -34.00 24.85
N PRO A 207 -1.15 -35.28 25.24
CA PRO A 207 -0.01 -36.11 24.85
C PRO A 207 -0.10 -36.72 23.45
N THR A 208 -1.23 -36.53 22.74
CA THR A 208 -1.47 -37.21 21.46
C THR A 208 -0.51 -36.70 20.37
N THR A 209 0.23 -37.62 19.76
CA THR A 209 1.19 -37.32 18.67
C THR A 209 0.50 -36.91 17.36
N GLN A 210 -0.80 -37.18 17.23
CA GLN A 210 -1.60 -36.84 16.06
C GLN A 210 -2.63 -35.75 16.39
N ILE A 211 -2.53 -34.64 15.66
CA ILE A 211 -3.60 -33.66 15.51
C ILE A 211 -4.22 -33.97 14.15
N ASN A 212 -5.52 -34.28 14.13
CA ASN A 212 -6.29 -34.64 12.95
C ASN A 212 -7.05 -33.44 12.36
N GLY A 213 -7.25 -32.37 13.15
CA GLY A 213 -7.78 -31.09 12.66
C GLY A 213 -7.47 -29.93 13.61
N LEU A 214 -7.12 -28.76 13.07
CA LEU A 214 -7.07 -27.49 13.80
C LEU A 214 -7.84 -26.43 13.00
N THR A 215 -9.02 -26.05 13.44
CA THR A 215 -9.82 -25.00 12.78
C THR A 215 -9.84 -23.75 13.66
N ILE A 216 -9.54 -22.59 13.07
CA ILE A 216 -9.64 -21.28 13.72
C ILE A 216 -10.61 -20.42 12.93
N SER A 217 -11.72 -20.04 13.53
CA SER A 217 -12.80 -19.33 12.85
C SER A 217 -13.30 -18.12 13.67
N PRO A 218 -13.75 -17.04 13.03
CA PRO A 218 -14.32 -15.89 13.74
C PRO A 218 -15.63 -16.27 14.44
N ILE A 219 -15.87 -15.73 15.64
CA ILE A 219 -17.09 -15.99 16.41
C ILE A 219 -18.30 -15.23 15.78
N PRO A 220 -19.39 -15.91 15.37
CA PRO A 220 -20.48 -15.31 14.59
C PRO A 220 -21.24 -14.16 15.28
N THR A 221 -21.34 -14.17 16.61
CA THR A 221 -22.10 -13.16 17.39
C THR A 221 -21.49 -11.75 17.35
N PHE A 222 -20.24 -11.61 16.90
CA PHE A 222 -19.52 -10.33 16.83
C PHE A 222 -19.25 -9.86 15.39
N ALA A 223 -19.87 -10.47 14.38
CA ALA A 223 -19.74 -10.14 12.95
C ALA A 223 -20.19 -8.72 12.53
N LYS A 224 -20.47 -7.83 13.49
CA LYS A 224 -20.68 -6.39 13.25
C LYS A 224 -19.41 -5.54 13.41
N ASN A 225 -18.29 -6.14 13.83
CA ASN A 225 -17.00 -5.45 13.90
C ASN A 225 -16.13 -5.85 12.68
N PRO A 226 -15.79 -4.91 11.78
CA PRO A 226 -15.15 -5.21 10.49
C PRO A 226 -13.67 -5.66 10.61
N GLU A 227 -13.12 -5.77 11.82
CA GLU A 227 -11.73 -6.17 12.05
C GLU A 227 -11.48 -7.68 12.04
N LEU A 228 -12.54 -8.48 11.96
CA LEU A 228 -12.46 -9.91 12.29
C LEU A 228 -12.09 -10.76 11.07
N VAL A 229 -10.88 -11.29 11.19
CA VAL A 229 -10.35 -12.60 10.74
C VAL A 229 -11.05 -13.22 9.55
N GLU A 230 -10.34 -13.24 8.41
CA GLU A 230 -10.65 -14.07 7.26
C GLU A 230 -10.78 -15.54 7.71
N LEU A 231 -11.86 -16.21 7.31
CA LEU A 231 -12.13 -17.62 7.62
C LEU A 231 -10.94 -18.48 7.17
N ILE A 232 -10.14 -19.01 8.11
CA ILE A 232 -9.12 -20.00 7.78
C ILE A 232 -9.62 -21.38 8.20
N ASP A 233 -10.21 -22.09 7.25
CA ASP A 233 -10.51 -23.50 7.38
C ASP A 233 -9.21 -24.28 7.14
N LEU A 234 -8.35 -24.38 8.17
CA LEU A 234 -7.15 -25.20 8.12
C LEU A 234 -7.53 -26.67 8.32
N LYS A 235 -7.90 -27.33 7.22
CA LYS A 235 -7.86 -28.79 7.18
C LYS A 235 -6.42 -29.20 6.99
N LEU A 236 -5.90 -29.95 7.96
CA LEU A 236 -4.51 -30.41 7.98
C LEU A 236 -4.22 -31.25 6.74
N ASP A 237 -3.45 -30.70 5.82
CA ASP A 237 -2.71 -31.50 4.85
C ASP A 237 -1.29 -31.71 5.38
N SER A 238 -0.85 -32.96 5.28
CA SER A 238 0.21 -33.65 6.02
C SER A 238 1.66 -33.16 5.83
N ASN A 239 1.89 -31.92 5.40
CA ASN A 239 3.21 -31.43 4.98
C ASN A 239 3.80 -30.29 5.85
N GLU A 240 3.49 -30.29 7.16
CA GLU A 240 4.12 -29.38 8.12
C GLU A 240 5.06 -30.13 9.06
N THR A 241 6.20 -29.51 9.37
CA THR A 241 7.30 -30.12 10.12
C THR A 241 6.84 -30.52 11.53
N ASN A 242 6.38 -31.76 11.64
CA ASN A 242 6.01 -32.39 12.90
C ASN A 242 7.28 -32.81 13.65
N GLU A 243 7.96 -31.86 14.29
CA GLU A 243 8.76 -32.23 15.47
C GLU A 243 7.80 -32.83 16.50
N LYS A 244 8.25 -33.84 17.28
CA LYS A 244 7.37 -34.69 18.12
C LYS A 244 6.36 -33.94 19.01
N HIS A 245 6.64 -32.68 19.35
CA HIS A 245 5.81 -31.85 20.23
C HIS A 245 5.38 -30.51 19.64
N LEU A 246 5.91 -30.10 18.49
CA LEU A 246 5.65 -28.78 17.90
C LEU A 246 4.90 -28.93 16.57
N PHE A 247 3.95 -28.05 16.35
CA PHE A 247 3.26 -27.86 15.07
C PHE A 247 3.40 -26.39 14.66
N VAL A 248 3.75 -26.15 13.41
CA VAL A 248 3.93 -24.81 12.85
C VAL A 248 3.25 -24.75 11.49
N TRP A 249 2.23 -23.89 11.41
CA TRP A 249 1.64 -23.48 10.15
C TRP A 249 2.11 -22.09 9.80
N GLU A 250 2.54 -21.90 8.55
CA GLU A 250 2.87 -20.59 8.01
C GLU A 250 2.04 -20.34 6.76
N ARG A 251 1.46 -19.16 6.69
CA ARG A 251 0.77 -18.72 5.48
C ARG A 251 1.80 -18.72 4.36
N LYS A 252 1.66 -19.62 3.40
CA LYS A 252 2.35 -19.50 2.12
C LYS A 252 2.00 -18.13 1.58
N SER A 253 2.96 -17.22 1.59
CA SER A 253 2.78 -15.92 0.98
C SER A 253 2.31 -16.20 -0.44
N HIS A 254 1.10 -15.78 -0.81
CA HIS A 254 0.84 -15.47 -2.21
C HIS A 254 1.83 -14.36 -2.55
N ASN A 255 3.03 -14.75 -2.97
CA ASN A 255 4.12 -13.90 -3.46
C ASN A 255 4.06 -12.44 -2.99
N LEU A 256 4.17 -12.19 -1.68
CA LEU A 256 4.63 -10.87 -1.23
C LEU A 256 6.13 -10.71 -1.52
N ASP A 257 6.82 -11.84 -1.69
CA ASP A 257 8.21 -11.93 -2.17
C ASP A 257 8.35 -12.01 -3.70
N GLN A 258 7.26 -11.93 -4.49
CA GLN A 258 7.45 -11.22 -5.76
C GLN A 258 7.57 -9.76 -5.40
N GLN A 259 8.78 -9.37 -4.97
CA GLN A 259 9.29 -8.05 -5.33
C GLN A 259 8.92 -7.91 -6.80
N TRP A 260 7.94 -7.05 -7.08
CA TRP A 260 7.52 -6.76 -8.44
C TRP A 260 8.68 -6.01 -9.07
N THR A 261 9.64 -6.76 -9.58
CA THR A 261 10.78 -6.21 -10.29
C THR A 261 10.25 -5.59 -11.56
N LEU A 262 10.58 -4.32 -11.78
CA LEU A 262 10.47 -3.69 -13.09
C LEU A 262 10.96 -4.66 -14.16
N GLU A 263 10.29 -4.68 -15.31
CA GLU A 263 10.79 -5.41 -16.48
C GLU A 263 12.26 -5.05 -16.75
N GLU A 264 13.03 -6.04 -17.21
CA GLU A 264 14.48 -5.89 -17.43
C GLU A 264 14.82 -4.72 -18.38
N SER A 265 13.93 -4.40 -19.32
CA SER A 265 14.04 -3.23 -20.19
C SER A 265 14.11 -1.92 -19.40
N TYR A 266 13.23 -1.74 -18.42
CA TYR A 266 13.17 -0.55 -17.58
C TYR A 266 14.33 -0.49 -16.58
N LEU A 267 14.72 -1.64 -16.02
CA LEU A 267 15.92 -1.74 -15.18
C LEU A 267 17.18 -1.34 -15.95
N LYS A 268 17.31 -1.77 -17.21
CA LYS A 268 18.43 -1.39 -18.06
C LYS A 268 18.51 0.13 -18.22
N THR A 269 17.39 0.79 -18.49
CA THR A 269 17.31 2.24 -18.62
C THR A 269 17.72 2.95 -17.31
N LEU A 270 17.26 2.47 -16.15
CA LEU A 270 17.68 2.99 -14.84
C LEU A 270 19.18 2.79 -14.56
N ARG A 271 19.75 1.64 -14.94
CA ARG A 271 21.19 1.36 -14.82
C ARG A 271 22.02 2.26 -15.74
N GLU A 272 21.52 2.59 -16.94
CA GLU A 272 22.16 3.56 -17.83
C GLU A 272 22.14 4.97 -17.23
N LEU A 273 21.00 5.39 -16.67
CA LEU A 273 20.92 6.67 -15.96
C LEU A 273 21.83 6.71 -14.72
N HIS A 274 21.92 5.62 -13.97
CA HIS A 274 22.86 5.50 -12.84
C HIS A 274 24.32 5.67 -13.27
N LYS A 275 24.71 5.15 -14.43
CA LYS A 275 26.06 5.35 -14.99
C LYS A 275 26.33 6.80 -15.35
N LEU A 276 25.32 7.52 -15.85
CA LEU A 276 25.42 8.93 -16.20
C LEU A 276 25.42 9.83 -14.96
N GLU A 277 24.61 9.49 -13.96
CA GLU A 277 24.33 10.29 -12.76
C GLU A 277 24.59 9.49 -11.47
N PRO A 278 25.83 9.02 -11.21
CA PRO A 278 26.12 8.10 -10.12
C PRO A 278 25.90 8.72 -8.73
N ASN A 279 25.93 10.04 -8.63
CA ASN A 279 25.72 10.78 -7.39
C ASN A 279 24.26 11.23 -7.20
N ASN A 280 23.34 10.82 -8.07
CA ASN A 280 21.95 11.17 -7.94
C ASN A 280 21.24 10.21 -6.98
N LYS A 281 20.80 10.74 -5.83
CA LYS A 281 20.15 9.92 -4.80
C LYS A 281 18.82 9.29 -5.23
N TRP A 282 18.07 9.91 -6.14
CA TRP A 282 16.79 9.38 -6.59
C TRP A 282 16.95 8.21 -7.55
N VAL A 283 17.93 8.31 -8.45
CA VAL A 283 18.33 7.21 -9.33
C VAL A 283 18.80 6.02 -8.50
N ASN A 284 19.74 6.26 -7.57
CA ASN A 284 20.26 5.23 -6.68
C ASN A 284 19.17 4.60 -5.81
N LEU A 285 18.27 5.40 -5.22
CA LEU A 285 17.18 4.88 -4.39
C LEU A 285 16.20 4.02 -5.20
N THR A 286 15.86 4.46 -6.41
CA THR A 286 14.97 3.71 -7.30
C THR A 286 15.63 2.41 -7.74
N LEU A 287 16.92 2.43 -8.08
CA LEU A 287 17.66 1.24 -8.46
C LEU A 287 17.77 0.26 -7.28
N ALA A 288 18.09 0.72 -6.07
CA ALA A 288 18.19 -0.12 -4.88
C ALA A 288 16.90 -0.89 -4.57
N TRP A 289 15.73 -0.31 -4.82
CA TRP A 289 14.44 -1.00 -4.62
C TRP A 289 14.10 -2.04 -5.68
N ASN A 290 14.65 -1.90 -6.89
CA ASN A 290 14.26 -2.74 -8.03
C ASN A 290 15.37 -3.68 -8.50
N GLU A 291 16.60 -3.52 -8.01
CA GLU A 291 17.74 -4.37 -8.36
C GLU A 291 17.61 -5.75 -7.70
N PRO A 292 17.44 -6.85 -8.47
CA PRO A 292 17.34 -8.19 -7.91
C PRO A 292 18.65 -8.69 -7.28
N ASN A 293 19.81 -8.17 -7.68
CA ASN A 293 21.09 -8.59 -7.14
C ASN A 293 21.39 -7.94 -5.77
N LYS A 294 21.15 -8.69 -4.68
CA LYS A 294 21.39 -8.23 -3.30
C LYS A 294 22.78 -7.65 -3.05
N SER A 295 23.83 -8.17 -3.69
CA SER A 295 25.19 -7.64 -3.52
C SER A 295 25.35 -6.25 -4.12
N GLU A 296 24.71 -6.00 -5.26
CA GLU A 296 24.70 -4.68 -5.91
C GLU A 296 23.84 -3.70 -5.10
N THR A 297 22.67 -4.16 -4.64
CA THR A 297 21.77 -3.39 -3.76
C THR A 297 22.49 -2.86 -2.52
N GLY A 298 23.28 -3.70 -1.83
CA GLY A 298 24.07 -3.28 -0.67
C GLY A 298 25.06 -2.15 -0.98
N SER A 299 25.80 -2.27 -2.08
CA SER A 299 26.74 -1.22 -2.52
C SER A 299 26.03 0.08 -2.90
N ILE A 300 24.81 0.02 -3.42
CA ILE A 300 24.01 1.21 -3.75
C ILE A 300 23.54 1.90 -2.46
N PHE A 301 23.10 1.15 -1.44
CA PHE A 301 22.73 1.73 -0.14
C PHE A 301 23.92 2.39 0.57
N ASP A 302 25.11 1.79 0.52
CA ASP A 302 26.34 2.44 1.02
C ASP A 302 26.61 3.78 0.33
N THR A 303 26.32 3.86 -0.97
CA THR A 303 26.44 5.09 -1.76
C THR A 303 25.39 6.11 -1.34
N LEU A 304 24.14 5.71 -1.16
CA LEU A 304 23.05 6.57 -0.70
C LEU A 304 23.33 7.18 0.69
N ILE A 305 23.87 6.40 1.61
CA ILE A 305 24.23 6.87 2.96
C ILE A 305 25.29 7.98 2.88
N LYS A 306 26.23 7.88 1.95
CA LYS A 306 27.25 8.92 1.72
C LYS A 306 26.65 10.17 1.04
N LEU A 307 25.71 9.99 0.12
CA LEU A 307 25.10 11.08 -0.65
C LEU A 307 24.03 11.87 0.13
N ASP A 308 23.25 11.22 0.99
CA ASP A 308 22.16 11.82 1.78
C ASP A 308 22.25 11.35 3.25
N PRO A 309 23.29 11.81 3.99
CA PRO A 309 23.60 11.31 5.34
C PRO A 309 22.51 11.60 6.36
N LEU A 310 21.65 12.60 6.11
CA LEU A 310 20.49 12.91 6.96
C LEU A 310 19.43 11.80 6.96
N ARG A 311 19.49 10.88 5.99
CA ARG A 311 18.59 9.73 5.86
C ARG A 311 19.30 8.38 6.07
N ASN A 312 20.48 8.37 6.70
CA ASN A 312 21.24 7.14 6.91
C ASN A 312 20.44 6.01 7.58
N ASN A 313 19.69 6.31 8.65
CA ASN A 313 18.86 5.33 9.35
C ASN A 313 17.75 4.80 8.45
N TYR A 314 17.15 5.67 7.65
CA TYR A 314 16.14 5.26 6.67
C TYR A 314 16.71 4.31 5.61
N TYR A 315 17.94 4.53 5.15
CA TYR A 315 18.59 3.62 4.20
C TYR A 315 19.01 2.30 4.84
N ASN A 316 19.49 2.33 6.10
CA ASN A 316 19.79 1.12 6.85
C ASN A 316 18.54 0.26 7.03
N ASP A 317 17.43 0.85 7.48
CA ASP A 317 16.14 0.16 7.66
C ASP A 317 15.61 -0.46 6.35
N LEU A 318 15.95 0.12 5.20
CA LEU A 318 15.57 -0.40 3.89
C LEU A 318 16.50 -1.50 3.36
N SER A 319 17.72 -1.59 3.88
CA SER A 319 18.74 -2.54 3.45
C SER A 319 18.70 -3.87 4.20
N GLU A 320 18.02 -3.92 5.35
CA GLU A 320 17.77 -5.12 6.17
C GLU A 320 16.77 -6.10 5.53
#